data_AF-A0A0P9IWD3-F1
#
_entry.id   AF-A0A0P9IWD3-F1
#
_cell.length_a   1.000
_cell.length_b   1.000
_cell.length_c   1.000
_cell.angle_alpha   90.00
_cell.angle_beta   90.00
_cell.angle_gamma   90.00
#
_symmetry.space_group_name_H-M   'P 1'
#
loop_
_entity.id
_entity.type
_entity.pdbx_description
1 polymer ?
#
loop_
_entity_poly.entity_id
_entity_poly.type
_entity_poly.pdbx_seq_one_letter_code
_entity_poly.pdbx_strand_id
1 'polypeptide(L)'
;MAGNDTGSTGRSSYEQIGKRIQRLVSAPNVQKTQWVIVARRDDEPEDSWNVVLQEIEETEGIEIDRQPDGSVRIGWQRYIDN
;
A
#
# COMPACT_ATOMS: atom_id res chain seq x y z
N MET A 1 -8.76 18.42 -28.23
CA MET A 1 -8.51 19.04 -26.91
C MET A 1 -8.96 18.03 -25.87
N ALA A 2 -8.01 17.48 -25.11
CA ALA A 2 -8.26 16.46 -24.10
C ALA A 2 -9.01 17.08 -22.91
N GLY A 3 -10.15 16.50 -22.54
CA GLY A 3 -11.03 17.02 -21.50
C GLY A 3 -11.96 15.94 -20.98
N ASN A 4 -11.40 14.79 -20.60
CA ASN A 4 -12.02 13.83 -19.70
C ASN A 4 -11.04 13.81 -18.51
N ASP A 5 -11.43 14.06 -17.26
CA ASP A 5 -12.09 13.09 -16.40
C ASP A 5 -12.39 13.76 -15.05
N THR A 6 -13.63 14.19 -14.80
CA THR A 6 -14.04 14.66 -13.46
C THR A 6 -14.72 13.55 -12.64
N GLY A 7 -14.58 12.28 -13.06
CA GLY A 7 -15.14 11.10 -12.38
C GLY A 7 -14.13 10.02 -11.98
N SER A 8 -12.82 10.24 -12.23
CA SER A 8 -11.82 9.15 -12.23
C SER A 8 -10.79 9.22 -11.10
N THR A 9 -10.82 10.26 -10.27
CA THR A 9 -9.82 10.47 -9.20
C THR A 9 -9.84 9.33 -8.18
N GLY A 10 -11.01 8.85 -7.74
CA GLY A 10 -11.10 7.79 -6.73
C GLY A 10 -10.54 6.42 -7.18
N ARG A 11 -10.77 6.01 -8.44
CA ARG A 11 -10.16 4.79 -8.99
C ARG A 11 -8.67 4.95 -9.24
N SER A 12 -8.27 6.12 -9.76
CA SER A 12 -6.85 6.39 -10.04
C SER A 12 -6.03 6.40 -8.75
N SER A 13 -6.54 7.01 -7.67
CA SER A 13 -5.84 7.04 -6.38
C SER A 13 -5.65 5.64 -5.79
N TYR A 14 -6.70 4.81 -5.74
CA TYR A 14 -6.57 3.41 -5.30
C TYR A 14 -5.52 2.64 -6.12
N GLU A 15 -5.56 2.74 -7.45
CA GLU A 15 -4.57 2.08 -8.31
C GLU A 15 -3.14 2.62 -8.11
N GLN A 16 -3.00 3.91 -7.88
CA GLN A 16 -1.71 4.56 -7.65
C GLN A 16 -1.11 4.13 -6.30
N ILE A 17 -1.93 4.12 -5.23
CA ILE A 17 -1.54 3.66 -3.90
C ILE A 17 -1.11 2.19 -3.97
N GLY A 18 -1.95 1.33 -4.55
CA GLY A 18 -1.66 -0.10 -4.72
C GLY A 18 -0.38 -0.36 -5.53
N LYS A 19 -0.21 0.29 -6.69
CA LYS A 19 1.01 0.17 -7.50
C LYS A 19 2.26 0.66 -6.75
N ARG A 20 2.13 1.71 -5.95
CA ARG A 20 3.24 2.24 -5.16
C ARG A 20 3.66 1.28 -4.06
N ILE A 21 2.70 0.74 -3.29
CA ILE A 21 2.98 -0.26 -2.26
C ILE A 21 3.55 -1.53 -2.89
N GLN A 22 2.95 -2.05 -3.97
CA GLN A 22 3.47 -3.23 -4.68
C GLN A 22 4.90 -3.03 -5.17
N ARG A 23 5.25 -1.85 -5.70
CA ARG A 23 6.65 -1.55 -6.09
C ARG A 23 7.60 -1.54 -4.91
N LEU A 24 7.18 -1.00 -3.75
CA LEU A 24 7.99 -1.01 -2.53
C LEU A 24 8.19 -2.44 -2.05
N VAL A 25 7.11 -3.24 -1.97
CA VAL A 25 7.14 -4.66 -1.57
C VAL A 25 8.00 -5.50 -2.51
N SER A 26 7.91 -5.24 -3.81
CA SER A 26 8.67 -5.96 -4.84
C SER A 26 10.15 -5.56 -4.89
N ALA A 27 10.54 -4.50 -4.18
CA ALA A 27 11.90 -3.98 -4.25
C ALA A 27 12.92 -4.95 -3.59
N PRO A 28 14.10 -5.16 -4.18
CA PRO A 28 15.06 -6.18 -3.72
C PRO A 28 15.64 -5.90 -2.33
N ASN A 29 15.71 -4.63 -1.93
CA ASN A 29 16.08 -4.21 -0.57
C ASN A 29 15.03 -4.63 0.45
N VAL A 30 13.76 -4.54 0.07
CA VAL A 30 12.63 -4.85 0.91
C VAL A 30 12.41 -6.35 1.05
N GLN A 31 12.70 -7.13 0.01
CA GLN A 31 12.70 -8.60 0.11
C GLN A 31 13.69 -9.14 1.16
N LYS A 32 14.78 -8.40 1.45
CA LYS A 32 15.74 -8.74 2.51
C LYS A 32 15.23 -8.39 3.90
N THR A 33 14.60 -7.23 4.03
CA THR A 33 14.11 -6.69 5.30
C THR A 33 12.72 -7.23 5.67
N GLN A 34 11.97 -7.71 4.69
CA GLN A 34 10.62 -8.28 4.79
C GLN A 34 9.58 -7.34 5.41
N TRP A 35 9.83 -6.04 5.32
CA TRP A 35 8.87 -5.01 5.67
C TRP A 35 9.15 -3.71 4.93
N VAL A 36 8.12 -2.88 4.79
CA VAL A 36 8.17 -1.52 4.23
C VAL A 36 7.42 -0.56 5.14
N ILE A 37 7.79 0.70 5.11
CA ILE A 37 6.98 1.77 5.72
C ILE A 37 6.45 2.65 4.60
N VAL A 38 5.14 2.86 4.60
CA VAL A 38 4.44 3.67 3.62
C VAL A 38 3.61 4.72 4.34
N ALA A 39 3.89 5.99 4.09
CA ALA A 39 3.08 7.09 4.56
C ALA A 39 1.98 7.43 3.55
N ARG A 40 0.78 7.76 4.04
CA ARG A 40 -0.28 8.36 3.23
C ARG A 40 0.20 9.73 2.74
N ARG A 41 0.02 10.04 1.46
CA ARG A 41 0.25 11.38 0.90
C ARG A 41 -1.02 12.21 0.97
N ASP A 42 -0.88 13.54 0.99
CA ASP A 42 -2.02 14.47 0.97
C ASP A 42 -2.89 14.35 -0.29
N ASP A 43 -2.32 13.84 -1.38
CA ASP A 43 -3.01 13.59 -2.66
C ASP A 43 -3.80 12.26 -2.65
N GLU A 44 -3.70 11.47 -1.58
CA GLU A 44 -4.29 10.14 -1.45
C GLU A 44 -5.50 10.18 -0.51
N PRO A 45 -6.73 9.96 -1.00
CA PRO A 45 -7.92 9.92 -0.16
C PRO A 45 -7.84 8.77 0.84
N GLU A 46 -8.26 9.06 2.08
CA GLU A 46 -8.18 8.13 3.20
C GLU A 46 -9.00 6.86 2.96
N ASP A 47 -10.17 6.95 2.32
CA ASP A 47 -10.98 5.79 1.95
C ASP A 47 -10.22 4.83 1.04
N SER A 48 -9.66 5.32 -0.07
CA SER A 48 -8.89 4.48 -1.00
C SER A 48 -7.64 3.91 -0.35
N TRP A 49 -6.97 4.70 0.49
CA TRP A 49 -5.82 4.26 1.26
C TRP A 49 -6.15 3.10 2.20
N ASN A 50 -7.23 3.22 2.99
CA ASN A 50 -7.66 2.16 3.89
C ASN A 50 -8.07 0.89 3.14
N VAL A 51 -8.77 1.01 2.01
CA VAL A 51 -9.17 -0.16 1.20
C VAL A 51 -7.95 -0.91 0.68
N VAL A 52 -6.94 -0.21 0.13
CA VAL A 52 -5.71 -0.86 -0.35
C VAL A 52 -4.97 -1.56 0.80
N LEU A 53 -4.84 -0.91 1.95
CA LEU A 53 -4.19 -1.52 3.11
C LEU A 53 -4.95 -2.75 3.58
N GLN A 54 -6.27 -2.69 3.65
CA GLN A 54 -7.11 -3.81 4.07
C GLN A 54 -6.90 -5.03 3.14
N GLU A 55 -6.90 -4.86 1.82
CA GLU A 55 -6.67 -5.97 0.91
C GLU A 55 -5.26 -6.58 1.05
N ILE A 56 -4.27 -5.74 1.36
CA ILE A 56 -2.91 -6.20 1.63
C ILE A 56 -2.84 -6.95 2.96
N GLU A 57 -3.54 -6.49 3.99
CA GLU A 57 -3.67 -7.15 5.29
C GLU A 57 -4.42 -8.49 5.19
N GLU A 58 -5.41 -8.58 4.31
CA GLU A 58 -6.14 -9.82 4.01
C GLU A 58 -5.26 -10.87 3.30
N THR A 59 -4.11 -10.48 2.77
CA THR A 59 -3.16 -11.42 2.18
C THR A 59 -2.44 -12.21 3.28
N GLU A 60 -2.55 -13.53 3.23
CA GLU A 60 -1.93 -14.42 4.22
C GLU A 60 -0.42 -14.18 4.34
N GLY A 61 0.03 -13.99 5.58
CA GLY A 61 1.44 -13.73 5.90
C GLY A 61 1.85 -12.26 5.83
N ILE A 62 0.94 -11.33 5.50
CA ILE A 62 1.17 -9.89 5.63
C ILE A 62 0.72 -9.39 7.02
N GLU A 63 1.49 -8.49 7.61
CA GLU A 63 1.17 -7.79 8.85
C GLU A 63 1.20 -6.29 8.60
N ILE A 64 0.14 -5.58 8.95
CA ILE A 64 0.05 -4.12 8.82
C ILE A 64 0.00 -3.48 10.21
N ASP A 65 0.96 -2.60 10.47
CA ASP A 65 1.08 -1.85 11.71
C ASP A 65 0.94 -0.35 11.44
N ARG A 66 -0.11 0.28 12.00
CA ARG A 66 -0.39 1.71 11.82
C ARG A 66 0.38 2.51 12.87
N GLN A 67 1.32 3.34 12.42
CA GLN A 67 2.16 4.14 13.30
C GLN A 67 1.43 5.42 13.74
N PRO A 68 1.74 5.95 14.94
CA PRO A 68 1.14 7.19 15.45
C PRO A 68 1.49 8.43 14.62
N ASP A 69 2.53 8.36 13.80
CA ASP A 69 2.95 9.39 12.85
C ASP A 69 2.05 9.48 11.60
N GLY A 70 1.15 8.50 11.39
CA GLY A 70 0.31 8.41 10.19
C GLY A 70 0.93 7.58 9.06
N SER A 71 2.17 7.11 9.24
CA SER A 71 2.75 6.05 8.42
C SER A 71 2.18 4.68 8.77
N VAL A 72 2.28 3.76 7.82
CA VAL A 72 1.86 2.37 7.98
C VAL A 72 3.03 1.47 7.61
N ARG A 73 3.39 0.57 8.53
CA ARG A 73 4.41 -0.44 8.31
C ARG A 73 3.73 -1.72 7.82
N ILE A 74 4.13 -2.18 6.64
CA ILE A 74 3.63 -3.42 6.04
C ILE A 74 4.79 -4.41 6.09
N GLY A 75 4.71 -5.38 6.99
CA GLY A 75 5.62 -6.52 7.09
C GLY A 75 5.02 -7.76 6.44
N TRP A 76 5.86 -8.71 6.06
CA TRP A 76 5.37 -10.06 5.79
C TRP A 76 6.31 -11.07 6.38
N GLN A 77 5.75 -11.97 7.17
CA GLN A 77 6.46 -13.20 7.47
C GLN A 77 6.58 -13.94 6.15
N ARG A 78 7.81 -14.11 5.64
CA ARG A 78 8.09 -15.35 4.91
C ARG A 78 7.67 -16.42 5.89
N TYR A 79 6.61 -17.12 5.56
CA TYR A 79 6.30 -18.40 6.13
C TYR A 79 7.51 -19.29 5.82
N ILE A 80 8.52 -19.19 6.68
CA ILE A 80 9.47 -20.26 6.93
C ILE A 80 8.72 -21.15 7.91
N ASP A 81 7.92 -22.07 7.37
CA ASP A 81 8.01 -23.46 7.79
C ASP A 81 7.32 -24.41 6.80
N ASN A 82 8.03 -25.51 6.53
CA ASN A 82 7.65 -26.78 5.91
C ASN A 82 7.62 -26.92 4.38
#